data_AF-A0A834UZ62-F1
#
_entry.id   AF-A0A834UZ62-F1
#
_cell.length_a   1.000
_cell.length_b   1.000
_cell.length_c   1.000
_cell.angle_alpha   90.00
_cell.angle_beta   90.00
_cell.angle_gamma   90.00
#
_symmetry.space_group_name_H-M   'P 1'
#
loop_
_entity.id
_entity.type
_entity.pdbx_description
1 polymer ?
#
loop_
_entity_poly.entity_id
_entity_poly.type
_entity_poly.pdbx_seq_one_letter_code
_entity_poly.pdbx_strand_id
1 'polypeptide(L)'
;MAQMTEGTQSQGGPGVAAGALWEALRALLPGTQEELRLELGDAVDRSVVLLLRQATAHFYGDRRAECLQDSEALLDVAWERLNMGPWRDVHKDWRRVYAFGCLLKALCLCRVPREATAVTEALRVCDMGLLMGAAILGDALLRAAAVLQAHLGSGKRPARPSPEPPGAKRARRQRVPTPELEPGRAVPRLCRPSLQHFRERFLVPERPVILEGVADHWPCMQKWSLEYIQEVAGCRTVPVEVGSRYTDEEWSQRLMTVGDFISKHVVSEASDIGYLAQHQLFDQIPELKQDIGIPDYCCLGDGEEDEITINAWFGPQGTVSPLHQDPQQNFLVQVDVEDPDLEKFPRFAKAPFLACTLSPGEMLFIPAKHWHYVRALDLSFSVSFWWS
;
A
#
# COMPACT_ATOMS: atom_id res chain seq x y z
N MET A 1 5.95 27.41 -64.83
CA MET A 1 6.28 28.14 -63.59
C MET A 1 6.11 27.19 -62.41
N ALA A 2 7.00 27.32 -61.43
CA ALA A 2 7.51 26.26 -60.57
C ALA A 2 6.53 25.64 -59.55
N GLN A 3 6.92 24.43 -59.13
CA GLN A 3 6.32 23.55 -58.13
C GLN A 3 6.58 24.00 -56.68
N MET A 4 5.63 23.60 -55.82
CA MET A 4 5.74 23.05 -54.44
C MET A 4 6.82 23.54 -53.48
N THR A 5 6.38 23.88 -52.25
CA THR A 5 6.97 23.37 -50.99
C THR A 5 5.91 23.36 -49.89
N GLU A 6 5.51 22.16 -49.44
CA GLU A 6 4.87 21.94 -48.14
C GLU A 6 5.95 21.78 -47.06
N GLY A 7 5.76 22.47 -45.94
CA GLY A 7 6.62 22.41 -44.76
C GLY A 7 6.24 21.29 -43.82
N THR A 8 7.26 20.54 -43.40
CA THR A 8 7.25 19.40 -42.49
C THR A 8 6.98 19.84 -41.04
N GLN A 9 6.08 19.15 -40.33
CA GLN A 9 6.07 19.11 -38.86
C GLN A 9 6.20 17.67 -38.36
N SER A 10 7.15 17.50 -37.44
CA SER A 10 7.68 16.27 -36.90
C SER A 10 6.67 15.50 -36.04
N GLN A 11 6.44 14.23 -36.38
CA GLN A 11 5.90 13.24 -35.46
C GLN A 11 7.07 12.60 -34.68
N GLY A 12 7.08 12.74 -33.36
CA GLY A 12 7.96 11.97 -32.48
C GLY A 12 7.60 10.49 -32.56
N GLY A 13 8.50 9.68 -33.11
CA GLY A 13 8.25 8.26 -33.35
C GLY A 13 8.33 7.38 -32.09
N PRO A 14 7.68 6.21 -32.08
CA PRO A 14 7.63 5.30 -30.94
C PRO A 14 8.99 4.70 -30.49
N GLY A 15 10.05 4.80 -31.32
CA GLY A 15 11.39 4.37 -30.95
C GLY A 15 12.07 5.27 -29.91
N VAL A 16 11.69 6.55 -29.83
CA VAL A 16 12.29 7.53 -28.90
C VAL A 16 11.81 7.29 -27.46
N ALA A 17 10.56 6.88 -27.27
CA ALA A 17 9.99 6.61 -25.94
C ALA A 17 10.51 5.31 -25.31
N ALA A 18 10.85 4.30 -26.12
CA ALA A 18 11.40 3.04 -25.62
C ALA A 18 12.85 3.21 -25.12
N GLY A 19 13.66 3.99 -25.85
CA GLY A 19 14.99 4.39 -25.39
C GLY A 19 14.90 5.16 -24.07
N ALA A 20 13.98 6.11 -23.96
CA ALA A 20 13.80 6.90 -22.74
C ALA A 20 13.44 6.07 -21.50
N LEU A 21 12.59 5.04 -21.63
CA LEU A 21 12.24 4.14 -20.51
C LEU A 21 13.47 3.35 -20.03
N TRP A 22 14.20 2.73 -20.95
CA TRP A 22 15.38 1.95 -20.60
C TRP A 22 16.49 2.83 -19.98
N GLU A 23 16.75 4.01 -20.54
CA GLU A 23 17.72 4.95 -19.97
C GLU A 23 17.36 5.38 -18.55
N ALA A 24 16.07 5.68 -18.30
CA ALA A 24 15.59 6.04 -16.97
C ALA A 24 15.77 4.90 -15.96
N LEU A 25 15.46 3.66 -16.34
CA LEU A 25 15.65 2.48 -15.49
C LEU A 25 17.13 2.15 -15.28
N ARG A 26 17.96 2.26 -16.33
CA ARG A 26 19.39 1.99 -16.26
C ARG A 26 20.11 2.96 -15.34
N ALA A 27 19.68 4.22 -15.30
CA ALA A 27 20.22 5.26 -14.42
C ALA A 27 19.99 5.00 -12.92
N LEU A 28 19.14 4.03 -12.56
CA LEU A 28 18.92 3.61 -11.17
C LEU A 28 20.06 2.73 -10.62
N LEU A 29 20.87 2.17 -11.51
CA LEU A 29 22.02 1.34 -11.17
C LEU A 29 23.33 2.08 -11.42
N PRO A 30 24.42 1.76 -10.69
CA PRO A 30 25.75 2.28 -10.96
C PRO A 30 26.22 2.09 -12.41
N GLY A 31 27.22 2.87 -12.82
CA GLY A 31 27.73 2.85 -14.19
C GLY A 31 28.41 1.52 -14.53
N THR A 32 29.12 0.94 -13.56
CA THR A 32 29.85 -0.32 -13.72
C THR A 32 29.50 -1.35 -12.65
N GLN A 33 29.89 -2.60 -12.89
CA GLN A 33 29.67 -3.69 -11.93
C GLN A 33 30.47 -3.48 -10.64
N GLU A 34 31.67 -2.90 -10.72
CA GLU A 34 32.55 -2.66 -9.57
C GLU A 34 31.98 -1.64 -8.59
N GLU A 35 31.18 -0.70 -9.09
CA GLU A 35 30.49 0.30 -8.27
C GLU A 35 29.25 -0.29 -7.56
N LEU A 36 28.73 -1.42 -8.04
CA LEU A 36 27.60 -2.10 -7.42
C LEU A 36 28.04 -2.88 -6.17
N ARG A 37 27.88 -2.25 -5.01
CA ARG A 37 28.19 -2.85 -3.71
C ARG A 37 27.14 -3.87 -3.29
N LEU A 38 27.45 -5.14 -3.50
CA LEU A 38 26.67 -6.30 -3.01
C LEU A 38 27.17 -6.71 -1.62
N GLU A 39 26.95 -5.87 -0.61
CA GLU A 39 27.30 -6.17 0.77
C GLU A 39 26.24 -7.11 1.37
N LEU A 40 26.55 -8.42 1.44
CA LEU A 40 25.75 -9.43 2.13
C LEU A 40 26.61 -10.06 3.22
N GLY A 41 26.03 -10.25 4.40
CA GLY A 41 26.68 -10.95 5.50
C GLY A 41 26.63 -12.47 5.37
N ASP A 42 27.19 -13.16 6.36
CA ASP A 42 27.37 -14.62 6.37
C ASP A 42 26.06 -15.42 6.52
N ALA A 43 24.93 -14.73 6.73
CA ALA A 43 23.61 -15.35 6.83
C ALA A 43 23.08 -15.87 5.48
N VAL A 44 23.65 -15.42 4.36
CA VAL A 44 23.28 -15.86 3.01
C VAL A 44 24.27 -16.91 2.52
N ASP A 45 23.75 -18.01 1.99
CA ASP A 45 24.57 -19.11 1.47
C ASP A 45 25.56 -18.61 0.39
N ARG A 46 26.82 -19.05 0.48
CA ARG A 46 27.88 -18.63 -0.46
C ARG A 46 27.53 -18.87 -1.93
N SER A 47 26.80 -19.94 -2.22
CA SER A 47 26.29 -20.25 -3.57
C SER A 47 25.32 -19.17 -4.09
N VAL A 48 24.45 -18.64 -3.23
CA VAL A 48 23.50 -17.57 -3.57
C VAL A 48 24.22 -16.25 -3.79
N VAL A 49 25.24 -15.95 -2.98
CA VAL A 49 26.10 -14.76 -3.20
C VAL A 49 26.81 -14.85 -4.56
N LEU A 50 27.32 -16.03 -4.92
CA LEU A 50 27.95 -16.27 -6.23
C LEU A 50 26.94 -16.12 -7.38
N LEU A 51 25.73 -16.66 -7.24
CA LEU A 51 24.68 -16.53 -8.22
C LEU A 51 24.26 -15.07 -8.42
N LEU A 52 24.16 -14.27 -7.35
CA LEU A 52 23.88 -12.83 -7.45
C LEU A 52 25.00 -12.06 -8.16
N ARG A 53 26.26 -12.41 -7.89
CA ARG A 53 27.40 -11.85 -8.63
C ARG A 53 27.40 -12.25 -10.11
N GLN A 54 26.95 -13.46 -10.42
CA GLN A 54 26.80 -13.92 -11.80
C GLN A 54 25.68 -13.19 -12.52
N ALA A 55 24.49 -13.06 -11.91
CA ALA A 55 23.36 -12.32 -12.45
C ALA A 55 23.74 -10.87 -12.76
N THR A 56 24.45 -10.20 -11.84
CA THR A 56 24.95 -8.84 -12.06
C THR A 56 25.98 -8.79 -13.19
N ALA A 57 26.93 -9.73 -13.26
CA ALA A 57 27.86 -9.80 -14.39
C ALA A 57 27.13 -9.99 -15.74
N HIS A 58 26.08 -10.81 -15.78
CA HIS A 58 25.23 -10.98 -16.96
C HIS A 58 24.50 -9.70 -17.33
N PHE A 59 23.96 -8.98 -16.34
CA PHE A 59 23.30 -7.70 -16.55
C PHE A 59 24.22 -6.65 -17.21
N TYR A 60 25.40 -6.41 -16.63
CA TYR A 60 26.39 -5.44 -17.12
C TYR A 60 27.05 -5.89 -18.43
N GLY A 61 27.16 -7.21 -18.65
CA GLY A 61 27.68 -7.80 -19.89
C GLY A 61 26.67 -7.93 -21.04
N ASP A 62 25.49 -7.31 -20.96
CA ASP A 62 24.43 -7.37 -21.98
C ASP A 62 23.90 -8.79 -22.28
N ARG A 63 24.05 -9.71 -21.32
CA ARG A 63 23.54 -11.09 -21.39
C ARG A 63 22.18 -11.18 -20.70
N ARG A 64 21.16 -10.61 -21.37
CA ARG A 64 19.80 -10.46 -20.82
C ARG A 64 19.15 -11.78 -20.44
N ALA A 65 19.21 -12.79 -21.31
CA ALA A 65 18.48 -14.05 -21.10
C ALA A 65 19.04 -14.80 -19.88
N GLU A 66 20.36 -14.83 -19.77
CA GLU A 66 21.07 -15.45 -18.66
C GLU A 66 20.88 -14.64 -17.36
N CYS A 67 20.88 -13.30 -17.43
CA CYS A 67 20.56 -12.47 -16.27
C CYS A 67 19.13 -12.71 -15.77
N LEU A 68 18.16 -12.86 -16.69
CA LEU A 68 16.78 -13.15 -16.32
C LEU A 68 16.67 -14.52 -15.64
N GLN A 69 17.30 -15.55 -16.21
CA GLN A 69 17.33 -16.90 -15.65
C GLN A 69 17.98 -16.93 -14.27
N ASP A 70 19.14 -16.28 -14.09
CA ASP A 70 19.81 -16.22 -12.80
C ASP A 70 18.99 -15.42 -11.76
N SER A 71 18.31 -14.35 -12.20
CA SER A 71 17.41 -13.57 -11.34
C SER A 71 16.21 -14.40 -10.88
N GLU A 72 15.65 -15.25 -11.74
CA GLU A 72 14.56 -16.16 -11.37
C GLU A 72 15.01 -17.21 -10.36
N ALA A 73 16.17 -17.82 -10.58
CA ALA A 73 16.75 -18.76 -9.62
C ALA A 73 17.05 -18.10 -8.26
N LEU A 74 17.51 -16.84 -8.25
CA LEU A 74 17.70 -16.07 -7.01
C LEU A 74 16.37 -15.83 -6.28
N LEU A 75 15.33 -15.48 -7.03
CA LEU A 75 14.00 -15.23 -6.47
C LEU A 75 13.38 -16.49 -5.89
N ASP A 76 13.52 -17.64 -6.54
CA ASP A 76 13.00 -18.92 -6.04
C ASP A 76 13.65 -19.31 -4.71
N VAL A 77 14.99 -19.29 -4.66
CA VAL A 77 15.73 -19.64 -3.43
C VAL A 77 15.45 -18.63 -2.31
N ALA A 78 15.46 -17.34 -2.63
CA ALA A 78 15.16 -16.32 -1.63
C ALA A 78 13.71 -16.43 -1.14
N TRP A 79 12.74 -16.67 -2.03
CA TRP A 79 11.33 -16.86 -1.67
C TRP A 79 11.16 -18.00 -0.66
N GLU A 80 11.74 -19.17 -0.93
CA GLU A 80 11.70 -20.29 0.01
C GLU A 80 12.24 -19.87 1.38
N ARG A 81 13.40 -19.21 1.40
CA ARG A 81 14.03 -18.75 2.64
C ARG A 81 13.20 -17.74 3.42
N LEU A 82 12.56 -16.79 2.75
CA LEU A 82 11.68 -15.80 3.36
C LEU A 82 10.42 -16.44 3.98
N ASN A 83 10.02 -17.62 3.51
CA ASN A 83 8.79 -18.31 3.92
C ASN A 83 9.03 -19.54 4.82
N MET A 84 10.25 -19.80 5.30
CA MET A 84 10.56 -20.96 6.17
C MET A 84 10.11 -20.82 7.63
N GLY A 85 9.68 -19.64 8.07
CA GLY A 85 9.38 -19.38 9.48
C GLY A 85 8.70 -18.04 9.71
N PRO A 86 8.59 -17.60 10.97
CA PRO A 86 7.97 -16.32 11.32
C PRO A 86 8.70 -15.15 10.65
N TRP A 87 7.94 -14.20 10.10
CA TRP A 87 8.50 -13.05 9.37
C TRP A 87 9.51 -12.23 10.19
N ARG A 88 9.30 -12.11 11.52
CA ARG A 88 10.21 -11.40 12.43
C ARG A 88 11.63 -12.00 12.49
N ASP A 89 11.77 -13.27 12.15
CA ASP A 89 13.04 -14.01 12.20
C ASP A 89 13.76 -13.97 10.84
N VAL A 90 13.15 -13.36 9.82
CA VAL A 90 13.70 -13.26 8.47
C VAL A 90 14.90 -12.30 8.46
N HIS A 91 16.07 -12.83 8.10
CA HIS A 91 17.31 -12.04 8.06
C HIS A 91 17.28 -10.98 6.95
N LYS A 92 17.74 -9.76 7.28
CA LYS A 92 17.75 -8.61 6.35
C LYS A 92 18.49 -8.90 5.04
N ASP A 93 19.58 -9.66 5.08
CA ASP A 93 20.35 -9.97 3.87
C ASP A 93 19.59 -10.88 2.88
N TRP A 94 18.74 -11.80 3.35
CA TRP A 94 17.87 -12.56 2.45
C TRP A 94 16.83 -11.66 1.78
N ARG A 95 16.33 -10.65 2.50
CA ARG A 95 15.47 -9.61 1.92
C ARG A 95 16.22 -8.74 0.89
N ARG A 96 17.51 -8.47 1.11
CA ARG A 96 18.35 -7.77 0.11
C ARG A 96 18.57 -8.62 -1.14
N VAL A 97 18.82 -9.92 -1.00
CA VAL A 97 18.93 -10.86 -2.14
C VAL A 97 17.65 -10.83 -2.97
N TYR A 98 16.49 -10.96 -2.32
CA TYR A 98 15.20 -10.89 -3.00
C TYR A 98 15.00 -9.56 -3.74
N ALA A 99 15.32 -8.44 -3.09
CA ALA A 99 15.23 -7.10 -3.69
C ALA A 99 16.13 -6.95 -4.93
N PHE A 100 17.38 -7.42 -4.87
CA PHE A 100 18.28 -7.38 -6.02
C PHE A 100 17.78 -8.28 -7.17
N GLY A 101 17.30 -9.49 -6.87
CA GLY A 101 16.69 -10.38 -7.86
C GLY A 101 15.51 -9.73 -8.57
N CYS A 102 14.61 -9.08 -7.81
CA CYS A 102 13.50 -8.32 -8.35
C CYS A 102 13.98 -7.18 -9.27
N LEU A 103 14.95 -6.38 -8.81
CA LEU A 103 15.45 -5.25 -9.58
C LEU A 103 16.06 -5.71 -10.91
N LEU A 104 16.93 -6.72 -10.89
CA LEU A 104 17.57 -7.25 -12.10
C LEU A 104 16.53 -7.85 -13.07
N LYS A 105 15.57 -8.63 -12.56
CA LYS A 105 14.49 -9.20 -13.36
C LYS A 105 13.63 -8.09 -14.00
N ALA A 106 13.18 -7.11 -13.23
CA ALA A 106 12.36 -6.00 -13.73
C ALA A 106 13.09 -5.22 -14.84
N LEU A 107 14.36 -4.89 -14.65
CA LEU A 107 15.14 -4.19 -15.67
C LEU A 107 15.35 -5.06 -16.92
N CYS A 108 15.62 -6.35 -16.77
CA CYS A 108 15.74 -7.27 -17.90
C CYS A 108 14.44 -7.39 -18.71
N LEU A 109 13.27 -7.39 -18.05
CA LEU A 109 11.98 -7.40 -18.73
C LEU A 109 11.80 -6.17 -19.63
N CYS A 110 12.31 -5.00 -19.22
CA CYS A 110 12.15 -3.73 -19.93
C CYS A 110 13.21 -3.42 -21.01
N ARG A 111 14.21 -4.29 -21.23
CA ARG A 111 15.35 -4.03 -22.14
C ARG A 111 15.04 -4.18 -23.63
N VAL A 112 13.87 -4.74 -24.01
CA VAL A 112 13.48 -4.98 -25.42
C VAL A 112 12.15 -4.28 -25.72
N PRO A 113 11.92 -3.79 -26.95
CA PRO A 113 10.68 -3.11 -27.28
C PRO A 113 9.45 -4.01 -27.17
N ARG A 114 8.45 -3.47 -26.46
CA ARG A 114 7.02 -3.69 -26.64
C ARG A 114 6.48 -5.08 -26.35
N GLU A 115 6.15 -5.29 -25.08
CA GLU A 115 4.78 -5.69 -24.76
C GLU A 115 4.33 -4.90 -23.52
N ALA A 116 3.11 -4.36 -23.52
CA ALA A 116 2.55 -3.72 -22.33
C ALA A 116 2.51 -4.70 -21.14
N THR A 117 2.37 -6.00 -21.43
CA THR A 117 2.49 -7.11 -20.49
C THR A 117 3.85 -7.15 -19.79
N ALA A 118 4.95 -6.89 -20.49
CA ALA A 118 6.30 -6.91 -19.90
C ALA A 118 6.53 -5.75 -18.92
N VAL A 119 5.98 -4.56 -19.19
CA VAL A 119 6.05 -3.41 -18.27
C VAL A 119 5.20 -3.66 -17.03
N THR A 120 3.99 -4.19 -17.21
CA THR A 120 3.12 -4.59 -16.09
C THR A 120 3.77 -5.68 -15.24
N GLU A 121 4.40 -6.67 -15.87
CA GLU A 121 5.12 -7.73 -15.15
C GLU A 121 6.34 -7.18 -14.42
N ALA A 122 7.12 -6.28 -15.04
CA ALA A 122 8.23 -5.61 -14.37
C ALA A 122 7.76 -4.80 -13.15
N LEU A 123 6.62 -4.09 -13.26
CA LEU A 123 6.03 -3.35 -12.15
C LEU A 123 5.59 -4.29 -11.02
N ARG A 124 4.96 -5.42 -11.37
CA ARG A 124 4.62 -6.48 -10.40
C ARG A 124 5.86 -7.01 -9.68
N VAL A 125 6.94 -7.29 -10.42
CA VAL A 125 8.22 -7.74 -9.84
C VAL A 125 8.80 -6.67 -8.90
N CYS A 126 8.71 -5.38 -9.25
CA CYS A 126 9.10 -4.29 -8.36
C CYS A 126 8.26 -4.28 -7.08
N ASP A 127 6.93 -4.39 -7.19
CA ASP A 127 6.04 -4.42 -6.02
C ASP A 127 6.32 -5.64 -5.13
N MET A 128 6.58 -6.82 -5.69
CA MET A 128 7.03 -7.98 -4.91
C MET A 128 8.32 -7.68 -4.14
N GLY A 129 9.27 -7.00 -4.78
CA GLY A 129 10.51 -6.56 -4.14
C GLY A 129 10.29 -5.52 -3.04
N LEU A 130 9.30 -4.63 -3.18
CA LEU A 130 8.91 -3.67 -2.15
C LEU A 130 8.21 -4.35 -0.95
N LEU A 131 7.37 -5.34 -1.22
CA LEU A 131 6.63 -6.09 -0.20
C LEU A 131 7.56 -7.01 0.61
N MET A 132 8.43 -7.76 -0.07
CA MET A 132 9.21 -8.84 0.54
C MET A 132 10.69 -8.49 0.74
N GLY A 133 11.22 -7.58 -0.08
CA GLY A 133 12.63 -7.20 -0.06
C GLY A 133 12.98 -6.17 1.02
N ALA A 134 14.26 -5.81 1.05
CA ALA A 134 14.77 -4.68 1.83
C ALA A 134 15.10 -3.53 0.88
N ALA A 135 15.08 -2.29 1.39
CA ALA A 135 15.56 -1.14 0.66
C ALA A 135 17.01 -1.34 0.19
N ILE A 136 17.25 -1.07 -1.09
CA ILE A 136 18.56 -1.18 -1.74
C ILE A 136 18.80 0.03 -2.65
N LEU A 137 20.07 0.44 -2.75
CA LEU A 137 20.53 1.47 -3.70
C LEU A 137 19.71 2.77 -3.68
N GLY A 138 19.35 3.27 -2.49
CA GLY A 138 18.48 4.44 -2.35
C GLY A 138 17.12 4.20 -3.03
N ASP A 139 16.40 3.18 -2.55
CA ASP A 139 15.06 2.80 -2.98
C ASP A 139 14.91 2.60 -4.49
N ALA A 140 15.89 1.92 -5.11
CA ALA A 140 15.90 1.69 -6.55
C ALA A 140 14.64 0.99 -7.07
N LEU A 141 14.05 0.06 -6.29
CA LEU A 141 12.78 -0.58 -6.65
C LEU A 141 11.60 0.38 -6.65
N LEU A 142 11.54 1.30 -5.68
CA LEU A 142 10.49 2.31 -5.61
C LEU A 142 10.60 3.28 -6.80
N ARG A 143 11.82 3.73 -7.10
CA ARG A 143 12.11 4.59 -8.26
C ARG A 143 11.82 3.87 -9.58
N ALA A 144 12.15 2.58 -9.68
CA ALA A 144 11.81 1.76 -10.86
C ALA A 144 10.29 1.66 -11.04
N ALA A 145 9.55 1.37 -9.97
CA ALA A 145 8.08 1.31 -10.00
C ALA A 145 7.47 2.63 -10.46
N ALA A 146 7.97 3.78 -9.97
CA ALA A 146 7.51 5.10 -10.40
C ALA A 146 7.75 5.35 -11.91
N VAL A 147 8.92 5.00 -12.42
CA VAL A 147 9.24 5.10 -13.86
C VAL A 147 8.31 4.21 -14.71
N LEU A 148 8.09 2.96 -14.28
CA LEU A 148 7.22 2.01 -14.97
C LEU A 148 5.75 2.46 -14.95
N GLN A 149 5.26 2.96 -13.81
CA GLN A 149 3.90 3.46 -13.65
C GLN A 149 3.66 4.70 -14.51
N ALA A 150 4.58 5.66 -14.54
CA ALA A 150 4.50 6.83 -15.40
C ALA A 150 4.44 6.44 -16.90
N HIS A 151 5.19 5.40 -17.29
CA HIS A 151 5.14 4.87 -18.65
C HIS A 151 3.76 4.28 -18.97
N LEU A 152 3.17 3.49 -18.08
CA LEU A 152 1.82 2.92 -18.25
C LEU A 152 0.73 4.01 -18.30
N GLY A 153 0.84 5.06 -17.49
CA GLY A 153 -0.10 6.19 -17.46
C GLY A 153 -0.03 7.07 -18.70
N SER A 154 1.14 7.23 -19.32
CA SER A 154 1.32 8.03 -20.54
C SER A 154 0.52 7.53 -21.77
N GLY A 155 0.06 6.27 -21.74
CA GLY A 155 -0.78 5.66 -22.78
C GLY A 155 -2.29 5.88 -22.63
N LYS A 156 -2.77 6.44 -21.51
CA LYS A 156 -4.19 6.67 -21.24
C LYS A 156 -4.42 8.09 -20.72
N ARG A 157 -4.70 9.04 -21.63
CA ARG A 157 -5.49 10.23 -21.28
C ARG A 157 -6.97 9.82 -21.39
N PRO A 158 -7.76 9.75 -20.31
CA PRO A 158 -9.20 9.58 -20.45
C PRO A 158 -9.76 10.86 -21.09
N ALA A 159 -10.63 10.69 -22.08
CA ALA A 159 -11.53 11.76 -22.48
C ALA A 159 -12.32 12.21 -21.24
N ARG A 160 -12.60 13.52 -21.13
CA ARG A 160 -13.54 14.06 -20.13
C ARG A 160 -14.78 13.17 -20.07
N PRO A 161 -15.30 12.87 -18.86
CA PRO A 161 -16.49 12.03 -18.76
C PRO A 161 -17.62 12.67 -19.55
N SER A 162 -18.17 11.92 -20.50
CA SER A 162 -19.49 12.15 -21.04
C SER A 162 -20.48 12.16 -19.86
N PRO A 163 -21.48 13.04 -19.83
CA PRO A 163 -22.53 12.96 -18.81
C PRO A 163 -23.17 11.56 -18.87
N GLU A 164 -23.27 10.90 -17.72
CA GLU A 164 -23.81 9.54 -17.61
C GLU A 164 -25.19 9.42 -18.30
N PRO A 165 -25.47 8.30 -19.00
CA PRO A 165 -26.83 7.98 -19.40
C PRO A 165 -27.66 7.69 -18.13
N PRO A 166 -28.87 8.25 -18.00
CA PRO A 166 -29.73 7.95 -16.86
C PRO A 166 -30.25 6.52 -16.99
N GLY A 167 -29.69 5.56 -16.26
CA GLY A 167 -30.24 4.18 -16.30
C GLY A 167 -29.47 3.04 -15.66
N ALA A 168 -28.23 3.20 -15.20
CA ALA A 168 -27.57 2.12 -14.44
C ALA A 168 -28.21 2.01 -13.06
N LYS A 169 -29.08 1.02 -12.87
CA LYS A 169 -29.64 0.68 -11.56
C LYS A 169 -28.49 0.27 -10.64
N ARG A 170 -27.96 1.20 -9.85
CA ARG A 170 -27.09 0.88 -8.71
C ARG A 170 -27.84 -0.14 -7.85
N ALA A 171 -27.24 -1.30 -7.63
CA ALA A 171 -27.76 -2.29 -6.70
C ALA A 171 -28.09 -1.58 -5.38
N ARG A 172 -29.31 -1.80 -4.89
CA ARG A 172 -29.84 -1.16 -3.69
C ARG A 172 -29.12 -1.78 -2.49
N ARG A 173 -27.90 -1.30 -2.19
CA ARG A 173 -27.13 -1.73 -1.02
C ARG A 173 -28.02 -1.56 0.21
N GLN A 174 -28.21 -2.63 0.98
CA GLN A 174 -28.93 -2.54 2.25
C GLN A 174 -28.18 -1.54 3.12
N ARG A 175 -28.86 -0.47 3.53
CA ARG A 175 -28.31 0.45 4.53
C ARG A 175 -28.19 -0.35 5.82
N VAL A 176 -26.96 -0.63 6.24
CA VAL A 176 -26.72 -1.15 7.57
C VAL A 176 -27.12 -0.05 8.56
N PRO A 177 -28.04 -0.30 9.50
CA PRO A 177 -28.42 0.70 10.48
C PRO A 177 -27.19 1.19 11.23
N THR A 178 -27.01 2.52 11.31
CA THR A 178 -26.03 3.10 12.22
C THR A 178 -26.48 2.76 13.65
N PRO A 179 -25.65 2.11 14.47
CA PRO A 179 -26.02 1.82 15.86
C PRO A 179 -26.34 3.11 16.61
N GLU A 180 -27.43 3.13 17.38
CA GLU A 180 -27.73 4.26 18.27
C GLU A 180 -26.69 4.32 19.39
N LEU A 181 -26.02 5.47 19.53
CA LEU A 181 -24.98 5.67 20.51
C LEU A 181 -25.57 6.22 21.82
N GLU A 182 -25.39 5.46 22.91
CA GLU A 182 -25.70 5.93 24.26
C GLU A 182 -24.82 7.15 24.61
N PRO A 183 -25.40 8.32 24.96
CA PRO A 183 -24.63 9.55 25.19
C PRO A 183 -23.53 9.41 26.26
N GLY A 184 -23.74 8.56 27.27
CA GLY A 184 -22.74 8.30 28.32
C GLY A 184 -21.57 7.40 27.90
N ARG A 185 -21.60 6.85 26.68
CA ARG A 185 -20.55 5.98 26.11
C ARG A 185 -19.93 6.58 24.84
N ALA A 186 -20.32 7.78 24.44
CA ALA A 186 -19.77 8.41 23.25
C ALA A 186 -18.30 8.83 23.47
N VAL A 187 -17.44 8.56 22.50
CA VAL A 187 -16.10 9.16 22.46
C VAL A 187 -16.25 10.69 22.35
N PRO A 188 -15.54 11.49 23.19
CA PRO A 188 -15.63 12.95 23.12
C PRO A 188 -15.09 13.48 21.79
N ARG A 189 -15.68 14.58 21.32
CA ARG A 189 -15.26 15.31 20.11
C ARG A 189 -14.68 16.67 20.47
N LEU A 190 -13.56 17.04 19.86
CA LEU A 190 -12.91 18.33 20.02
C LEU A 190 -12.48 18.89 18.67
N CYS A 191 -12.86 20.13 18.40
CA CYS A 191 -12.39 20.87 17.23
C CYS A 191 -11.02 21.49 17.50
N ARG A 192 -9.99 21.01 16.80
CA ARG A 192 -8.61 21.53 16.81
C ARG A 192 -8.10 21.90 18.21
N PRO A 193 -8.10 20.97 19.19
CA PRO A 193 -7.56 21.28 20.52
C PRO A 193 -6.09 21.66 20.44
N SER A 194 -5.62 22.50 21.37
CA SER A 194 -4.19 22.81 21.43
C SER A 194 -3.38 21.55 21.75
N LEU A 195 -2.12 21.51 21.32
CA LEU A 195 -1.19 20.42 21.65
C LEU A 195 -1.11 20.17 23.16
N GLN A 196 -1.08 21.25 23.97
CA GLN A 196 -1.10 21.16 25.42
C GLN A 196 -2.38 20.50 25.94
N HIS A 197 -3.55 20.91 25.44
CA HIS A 197 -4.83 20.35 25.86
C HIS A 197 -4.92 18.87 25.51
N PHE A 198 -4.53 18.51 24.27
CA PHE A 198 -4.48 17.13 23.85
C PHE A 198 -3.54 16.30 24.74
N ARG A 199 -2.33 16.81 25.00
CA ARG A 199 -1.34 16.15 25.86
C ARG A 199 -1.88 15.88 27.26
N GLU A 200 -2.35 16.91 27.94
CA GLU A 200 -2.74 16.86 29.35
C GLU A 200 -4.05 16.10 29.60
N ARG A 201 -4.98 16.11 28.63
CA ARG A 201 -6.33 15.57 28.80
C ARG A 201 -6.55 14.21 28.14
N PHE A 202 -5.77 13.86 27.11
CA PHE A 202 -6.00 12.66 26.30
C PHE A 202 -4.76 11.79 26.16
N LEU A 203 -3.62 12.34 25.74
CA LEU A 203 -2.41 11.56 25.53
C LEU A 203 -1.87 10.98 26.85
N VAL A 204 -1.51 11.83 27.82
CA VAL A 204 -0.95 11.41 29.11
C VAL A 204 -1.95 10.58 29.93
N PRO A 205 -3.25 10.91 29.97
CA PRO A 205 -4.24 10.10 30.68
C PRO A 205 -4.75 8.88 29.89
N GLU A 206 -4.24 8.65 28.67
CA GLU A 206 -4.63 7.54 27.78
C GLU A 206 -6.15 7.45 27.54
N ARG A 207 -6.74 8.56 27.08
CA ARG A 207 -8.19 8.65 26.81
C ARG A 207 -8.47 8.84 25.32
N PRO A 208 -9.36 8.01 24.72
CA PRO A 208 -9.79 8.21 23.34
C PRO A 208 -10.49 9.55 23.12
N VAL A 209 -10.28 10.16 21.95
CA VAL A 209 -10.92 11.41 21.53
C VAL A 209 -11.01 11.50 20.02
N ILE A 210 -12.07 12.11 19.51
CA ILE A 210 -12.20 12.48 18.10
C ILE A 210 -11.75 13.94 17.93
N LEU A 211 -10.82 14.16 17.01
CA LEU A 211 -10.32 15.47 16.62
C LEU A 211 -10.98 15.90 15.30
N GLU A 212 -11.68 17.02 15.35
CA GLU A 212 -12.36 17.65 14.21
C GLU A 212 -11.53 18.85 13.70
N GLY A 213 -11.64 19.15 12.40
CA GLY A 213 -10.96 20.32 11.80
C GLY A 213 -9.44 20.16 11.62
N VAL A 214 -8.92 18.94 11.73
CA VAL A 214 -7.48 18.63 11.61
C VAL A 214 -7.14 18.05 10.24
N ALA A 215 -7.88 17.06 9.75
CA ALA A 215 -7.61 16.38 8.47
C ALA A 215 -8.65 16.68 7.38
N ASP A 216 -9.70 17.42 7.71
CA ASP A 216 -10.81 17.78 6.83
C ASP A 216 -10.41 18.55 5.56
N HIS A 217 -9.26 19.23 5.61
CA HIS A 217 -8.70 20.01 4.51
C HIS A 217 -7.58 19.28 3.73
N TRP A 218 -7.26 18.03 4.08
CA TRP A 218 -6.23 17.28 3.35
C TRP A 218 -6.65 17.03 1.90
N PRO A 219 -5.72 17.01 0.93
CA PRO A 219 -6.05 16.78 -0.47
C PRO A 219 -6.83 15.48 -0.71
N CYS A 220 -6.55 14.42 0.06
CA CYS A 220 -7.26 13.14 -0.04
C CYS A 220 -8.79 13.29 0.11
N MET A 221 -9.27 14.23 0.92
CA MET A 221 -10.69 14.46 1.18
C MET A 221 -11.47 14.90 -0.07
N GLN A 222 -10.78 15.49 -1.05
CA GLN A 222 -11.38 15.94 -2.31
C GLN A 222 -10.95 15.09 -3.50
N LYS A 223 -9.72 14.54 -3.46
CA LYS A 223 -9.13 13.81 -4.59
C LYS A 223 -9.51 12.34 -4.64
N TRP A 224 -9.58 11.66 -3.48
CA TRP A 224 -9.68 10.21 -3.46
C TRP A 224 -11.09 9.73 -3.79
N SER A 225 -11.27 9.34 -5.05
CA SER A 225 -12.39 8.53 -5.52
C SER A 225 -11.89 7.15 -5.96
N LEU A 226 -12.81 6.21 -6.24
CA LEU A 226 -12.44 4.92 -6.81
C LEU A 226 -11.68 5.09 -8.12
N GLU A 227 -12.11 6.03 -8.96
CA GLU A 227 -11.49 6.34 -10.24
C GLU A 227 -10.07 6.89 -10.05
N TYR A 228 -9.88 7.81 -9.11
CA TYR A 228 -8.55 8.35 -8.79
C TYR A 228 -7.60 7.27 -8.25
N ILE A 229 -8.09 6.43 -7.33
CA ILE A 229 -7.28 5.33 -6.77
C ILE A 229 -6.94 4.31 -7.86
N GLN A 230 -7.86 3.99 -8.77
CA GLN A 230 -7.57 3.13 -9.92
C GLN A 230 -6.55 3.76 -10.88
N GLU A 231 -6.62 5.07 -11.11
CA GLU A 231 -5.69 5.78 -11.98
C GLU A 231 -4.28 5.78 -11.40
N VAL A 232 -4.14 6.11 -10.11
CA VAL A 232 -2.83 6.26 -9.45
C VAL A 232 -2.25 4.92 -9.04
N ALA A 233 -3.06 4.02 -8.50
CA ALA A 233 -2.61 2.80 -7.85
C ALA A 233 -3.07 1.50 -8.55
N GLY A 234 -3.92 1.58 -9.58
CA GLY A 234 -4.62 0.41 -10.12
C GLY A 234 -3.73 -0.75 -10.57
N CYS A 235 -2.52 -0.46 -11.05
CA CYS A 235 -1.56 -1.48 -11.49
C CYS A 235 -0.65 -2.01 -10.36
N ARG A 236 -0.76 -1.46 -9.14
CA ARG A 236 0.12 -1.80 -8.02
C ARG A 236 -0.37 -3.06 -7.32
N THR A 237 0.56 -3.96 -7.04
CA THR A 237 0.28 -5.22 -6.34
C THR A 237 0.23 -4.97 -4.84
N VAL A 238 -0.87 -5.37 -4.20
CA VAL A 238 -1.13 -5.15 -2.78
C VAL A 238 -1.59 -6.45 -2.11
N PRO A 239 -1.32 -6.61 -0.80
CA PRO A 239 -1.91 -7.67 0.00
C PRO A 239 -3.38 -7.35 0.29
N VAL A 240 -4.24 -8.36 0.10
CA VAL A 240 -5.67 -8.28 0.36
C VAL A 240 -6.05 -9.49 1.21
N GLU A 241 -6.66 -9.23 2.35
CA GLU A 241 -7.33 -10.22 3.17
C GLU A 241 -8.64 -10.65 2.49
N VAL A 242 -8.88 -11.96 2.38
CA VAL A 242 -10.09 -12.53 1.79
C VAL A 242 -10.74 -13.45 2.82
N GLY A 243 -11.99 -13.15 3.16
CA GLY A 243 -12.74 -13.80 4.22
C GLY A 243 -13.48 -12.77 5.08
N SER A 244 -14.40 -13.24 5.94
CA SER A 244 -15.16 -12.35 6.83
C SER A 244 -14.27 -11.69 7.89
N ARG A 245 -13.37 -12.45 8.52
CA ARG A 245 -12.52 -11.99 9.63
C ARG A 245 -11.20 -12.79 9.64
N TYR A 246 -10.10 -12.19 10.09
CA TYR A 246 -8.80 -12.90 10.20
C TYR A 246 -8.77 -14.02 11.25
N THR A 247 -9.77 -14.09 12.11
CA THR A 247 -9.94 -15.17 13.08
C THR A 247 -10.60 -16.41 12.51
N ASP A 248 -11.13 -16.34 11.29
CA ASP A 248 -11.90 -17.43 10.68
C ASP A 248 -10.98 -18.42 9.95
N GLU A 249 -11.30 -19.71 9.97
CA GLU A 249 -10.49 -20.77 9.34
C GLU A 249 -10.38 -20.61 7.81
N GLU A 250 -11.37 -19.98 7.18
CA GLU A 250 -11.43 -19.74 5.73
C GLU A 250 -10.66 -18.47 5.31
N TRP A 251 -10.15 -17.69 6.26
CA TRP A 251 -9.40 -16.47 5.96
C TRP A 251 -8.07 -16.78 5.28
N SER A 252 -7.75 -15.98 4.28
CA SER A 252 -6.45 -16.04 3.60
C SER A 252 -6.00 -14.65 3.17
N GLN A 253 -4.69 -14.46 3.06
CA GLN A 253 -4.13 -13.27 2.41
C GLN A 253 -3.75 -13.62 0.97
N ARG A 254 -4.12 -12.76 0.02
CA ARG A 254 -3.79 -12.91 -1.40
C ARG A 254 -3.18 -11.63 -1.95
N LEU A 255 -2.24 -11.79 -2.87
CA LEU A 255 -1.68 -10.68 -3.63
C LEU A 255 -2.48 -10.48 -4.92
N MET A 256 -2.95 -9.26 -5.15
CA MET A 256 -3.63 -8.86 -6.38
C MET A 256 -3.35 -7.38 -6.68
N THR A 257 -3.70 -6.90 -7.86
CA THR A 257 -3.59 -5.47 -8.15
C THR A 257 -4.69 -4.68 -7.44
N VAL A 258 -4.47 -3.39 -7.16
CA VAL A 258 -5.54 -2.51 -6.64
C VAL A 258 -6.74 -2.46 -7.61
N GLY A 259 -6.48 -2.49 -8.92
CA GLY A 259 -7.54 -2.56 -9.94
C GLY A 259 -8.38 -3.84 -9.81
N ASP A 260 -7.74 -5.00 -9.66
CA ASP A 260 -8.41 -6.28 -9.44
C ASP A 260 -9.18 -6.28 -8.12
N PHE A 261 -8.59 -5.73 -7.05
CA PHE A 261 -9.25 -5.58 -5.76
C PHE A 261 -10.55 -4.78 -5.88
N ILE A 262 -10.50 -3.60 -6.49
CA ILE A 262 -11.67 -2.74 -6.66
C ILE A 262 -12.72 -3.43 -7.55
N SER A 263 -12.28 -4.01 -8.68
CA SER A 263 -13.19 -4.70 -9.59
C SER A 263 -13.91 -5.86 -8.91
N LYS A 264 -13.15 -6.72 -8.19
CA LYS A 264 -13.65 -7.96 -7.63
C LYS A 264 -14.41 -7.77 -6.32
N HIS A 265 -13.90 -6.96 -5.40
CA HIS A 265 -14.39 -6.90 -4.02
C HIS A 265 -15.16 -5.61 -3.68
N VAL A 266 -15.06 -4.55 -4.51
CA VAL A 266 -15.73 -3.27 -4.24
C VAL A 266 -16.91 -3.00 -5.18
N VAL A 267 -16.71 -3.23 -6.48
CA VAL A 267 -17.72 -2.91 -7.52
C VAL A 267 -18.63 -4.09 -7.82
N SER A 268 -18.07 -5.30 -7.93
CA SER A 268 -18.85 -6.52 -8.21
C SER A 268 -19.55 -7.06 -6.95
N GLU A 269 -20.63 -7.83 -7.14
CA GLU A 269 -21.21 -8.66 -6.09
C GLU A 269 -20.28 -9.86 -5.84
N ALA A 270 -19.23 -9.64 -5.04
CA ALA A 270 -18.32 -10.69 -4.61
C ALA A 270 -19.05 -11.69 -3.71
N SER A 271 -18.69 -12.98 -3.82
CA SER A 271 -19.10 -13.99 -2.83
C SER A 271 -18.42 -13.76 -1.48
N ASP A 272 -17.19 -13.23 -1.50
CA ASP A 272 -16.32 -13.12 -0.33
C ASP A 272 -15.89 -11.66 -0.11
N ILE A 273 -15.84 -11.25 1.16
CA ILE A 273 -15.33 -9.94 1.55
C ILE A 273 -13.82 -9.90 1.32
N GLY A 274 -13.38 -8.88 0.59
CA GLY A 274 -11.96 -8.58 0.40
C GLY A 274 -11.61 -7.29 1.10
N TYR A 275 -10.46 -7.26 1.78
CA TYR A 275 -10.04 -6.11 2.55
C TYR A 275 -8.54 -5.82 2.43
N LEU A 276 -8.19 -4.64 1.92
CA LEU A 276 -6.83 -4.13 1.92
C LEU A 276 -6.59 -3.52 3.30
N ALA A 277 -6.08 -4.33 4.22
CA ALA A 277 -5.89 -3.98 5.63
C ALA A 277 -4.41 -3.80 5.95
N GLN A 278 -4.12 -2.87 6.87
CA GLN A 278 -2.81 -2.74 7.53
C GLN A 278 -1.60 -2.74 6.57
N HIS A 279 -1.74 -2.08 5.42
CA HIS A 279 -0.69 -2.05 4.41
C HIS A 279 -0.03 -0.67 4.35
N GLN A 280 1.30 -0.62 4.31
CA GLN A 280 2.10 0.61 4.14
C GLN A 280 2.05 1.12 2.69
N LEU A 281 0.83 1.36 2.20
CA LEU A 281 0.55 1.73 0.82
C LEU A 281 1.24 3.04 0.42
N PHE A 282 1.43 3.96 1.36
CA PHE A 282 2.00 5.29 1.11
C PHE A 282 3.50 5.26 0.86
N ASP A 283 4.20 4.26 1.39
CA ASP A 283 5.62 4.06 1.08
C ASP A 283 5.78 3.35 -0.26
N GLN A 284 4.83 2.46 -0.60
CA GLN A 284 4.77 1.84 -1.93
C GLN A 284 4.36 2.83 -3.02
N ILE A 285 3.46 3.79 -2.72
CA ILE A 285 2.84 4.72 -3.68
C ILE A 285 2.96 6.16 -3.17
N PRO A 286 4.12 6.82 -3.39
CA PRO A 286 4.40 8.16 -2.89
C PRO A 286 3.43 9.24 -3.40
N GLU A 287 2.79 9.02 -4.55
CA GLU A 287 1.76 9.91 -5.09
C GLU A 287 0.54 10.03 -4.17
N LEU A 288 0.17 8.95 -3.48
CA LEU A 288 -0.88 8.98 -2.46
C LEU A 288 -0.39 9.59 -1.15
N LYS A 289 0.90 9.44 -0.81
CA LYS A 289 1.49 10.04 0.40
C LYS A 289 1.44 11.57 0.37
N GLN A 290 1.52 12.17 -0.82
CA GLN A 290 1.39 13.63 -1.01
C GLN A 290 -0.01 14.18 -0.69
N ASP A 291 -1.01 13.31 -0.59
CA ASP A 291 -2.40 13.70 -0.34
C ASP A 291 -2.77 13.72 1.15
N ILE A 292 -1.83 13.35 2.02
CA ILE A 292 -1.99 13.28 3.48
C ILE A 292 -0.86 14.05 4.19
N GLY A 293 -1.09 14.41 5.45
CA GLY A 293 -0.07 14.99 6.33
C GLY A 293 0.11 14.17 7.60
N ILE A 294 1.27 14.26 8.23
CA ILE A 294 1.43 13.70 9.59
C ILE A 294 0.76 14.67 10.56
N PRO A 295 -0.16 14.21 11.44
CA PRO A 295 -0.79 15.10 12.41
C PRO A 295 0.23 15.73 13.37
N ASP A 296 0.14 17.04 13.59
CA ASP A 296 1.04 17.78 14.50
C ASP A 296 1.08 17.16 15.92
N TYR A 297 0.01 16.49 16.36
CA TYR A 297 -0.04 15.83 17.67
C TYR A 297 1.00 14.71 17.85
N CYS A 298 1.49 14.12 16.75
CA CYS A 298 2.54 13.10 16.80
C CYS A 298 3.88 13.65 17.31
N CYS A 299 4.15 14.96 17.20
CA CYS A 299 5.37 15.57 17.74
C CYS A 299 5.44 15.58 19.28
N LEU A 300 4.35 15.19 19.95
CA LEU A 300 4.30 15.05 21.41
C LEU A 300 4.88 13.71 21.90
N GLY A 301 5.20 12.82 20.96
CA GLY A 301 5.81 11.52 21.21
C GLY A 301 7.30 11.60 21.48
N ASP A 302 7.85 10.49 21.94
CA ASP A 302 9.28 10.30 22.16
C ASP A 302 9.99 9.71 20.92
N GLY A 303 9.24 9.23 19.92
CA GLY A 303 9.78 8.69 18.66
C GLY A 303 10.09 9.76 17.59
N GLU A 304 10.93 9.39 16.63
CA GLU A 304 11.24 10.23 15.46
C GLU A 304 10.11 10.17 14.41
N GLU A 305 9.97 11.22 13.59
CA GLU A 305 8.93 11.28 12.54
C GLU A 305 9.06 10.14 11.52
N ASP A 306 10.29 9.75 11.19
CA ASP A 306 10.59 8.65 10.26
C ASP A 306 10.23 7.26 10.82
N GLU A 307 9.97 7.15 12.12
CA GLU A 307 9.52 5.90 12.76
C GLU A 307 7.99 5.75 12.75
N ILE A 308 7.26 6.78 12.31
CA ILE A 308 5.80 6.74 12.22
C ILE A 308 5.39 5.79 11.10
N THR A 309 4.70 4.71 11.47
CA THR A 309 4.17 3.75 10.48
C THR A 309 2.81 4.22 9.99
N ILE A 310 2.68 4.42 8.67
CA ILE A 310 1.45 4.90 8.03
C ILE A 310 0.80 3.76 7.24
N ASN A 311 -0.37 3.29 7.67
CA ASN A 311 -1.08 2.21 6.99
C ASN A 311 -2.37 2.69 6.32
N ALA A 312 -2.69 2.10 5.18
CA ALA A 312 -3.94 2.25 4.46
C ALA A 312 -4.88 1.09 4.76
N TRP A 313 -6.17 1.40 4.81
CA TRP A 313 -7.25 0.50 5.16
C TRP A 313 -8.41 0.77 4.22
N PHE A 314 -8.59 -0.10 3.23
CA PHE A 314 -9.52 0.12 2.13
C PHE A 314 -10.40 -1.11 1.88
N GLY A 315 -11.72 -0.93 1.98
CA GLY A 315 -12.66 -2.05 1.95
C GLY A 315 -14.09 -1.67 1.60
N PRO A 316 -14.88 -2.61 1.09
CA PRO A 316 -16.32 -2.44 0.91
C PRO A 316 -17.06 -2.27 2.25
N GLN A 317 -18.34 -1.92 2.16
CA GLN A 317 -19.25 -1.97 3.31
C GLN A 317 -19.22 -3.36 3.96
N GLY A 318 -19.20 -3.41 5.29
CA GLY A 318 -19.22 -4.63 6.05
C GLY A 318 -17.84 -5.25 6.33
N THR A 319 -16.74 -4.65 5.88
CA THR A 319 -15.42 -5.10 6.36
C THR A 319 -15.31 -4.94 7.87
N VAL A 320 -14.75 -5.97 8.48
CA VAL A 320 -14.46 -6.03 9.91
C VAL A 320 -13.05 -6.57 10.09
N SER A 321 -12.30 -6.05 11.04
CA SER A 321 -11.15 -6.77 11.61
C SER A 321 -11.66 -7.42 12.92
N PRO A 322 -10.92 -8.11 13.81
CA PRO A 322 -11.42 -8.45 15.21
C PRO A 322 -10.59 -8.10 16.49
N LEU A 323 -11.19 -8.13 17.71
CA LEU A 323 -10.82 -7.33 18.92
C LEU A 323 -9.34 -7.44 19.27
N HIS A 324 -8.62 -6.32 19.22
CA HIS A 324 -7.18 -6.27 19.39
C HIS A 324 -6.72 -4.96 20.04
N GLN A 325 -5.44 -4.93 20.35
CA GLN A 325 -4.71 -3.81 20.92
C GLN A 325 -3.42 -3.61 20.14
N ASP A 326 -3.06 -2.36 19.89
CA ASP A 326 -1.80 -2.03 19.22
C ASP A 326 -0.70 -1.72 20.24
N PRO A 327 0.58 -1.98 19.89
CA PRO A 327 1.69 -1.68 20.77
C PRO A 327 2.05 -0.19 20.85
N GLN A 328 1.66 0.61 19.85
CA GLN A 328 1.98 2.03 19.71
C GLN A 328 0.71 2.89 19.84
N GLN A 329 0.88 4.21 20.00
CA GLN A 329 -0.23 5.16 19.87
C GLN A 329 -0.76 5.08 18.44
N ASN A 330 -2.08 5.10 18.26
CA ASN A 330 -2.67 4.91 16.93
C ASN A 330 -3.75 5.96 16.65
N PHE A 331 -3.84 6.35 15.39
CA PHE A 331 -5.01 6.99 14.80
C PHE A 331 -5.75 6.05 13.85
N LEU A 332 -6.28 4.92 14.29
CA LEU A 332 -7.23 4.09 13.53
C LEU A 332 -7.69 2.85 14.30
N VAL A 333 -8.86 2.31 13.95
CA VAL A 333 -9.40 1.08 14.52
C VAL A 333 -10.02 0.18 13.46
N GLN A 334 -10.00 -1.15 13.70
CA GLN A 334 -11.04 -2.10 13.24
C GLN A 334 -11.00 -3.42 13.97
N VAL A 335 -12.18 -4.04 14.24
CA VAL A 335 -12.50 -5.29 14.98
C VAL A 335 -14.02 -5.69 14.99
N ASP A 336 -14.48 -6.97 15.19
CA ASP A 336 -15.85 -7.48 15.46
C ASP A 336 -16.17 -7.86 16.96
N VAL A 337 -17.30 -7.41 17.51
CA VAL A 337 -17.86 -7.55 18.87
C VAL A 337 -19.40 -7.52 18.85
N GLU A 338 -20.03 -7.52 17.67
CA GLU A 338 -21.48 -7.29 17.56
C GLU A 338 -22.30 -8.51 17.98
N ASP A 339 -21.71 -9.70 17.99
CA ASP A 339 -22.36 -10.95 18.40
C ASP A 339 -21.43 -11.80 19.31
N PRO A 340 -21.22 -11.39 20.59
CA PRO A 340 -20.35 -12.10 21.51
C PRO A 340 -21.05 -13.36 22.06
N ASP A 341 -20.34 -14.50 22.07
CA ASP A 341 -20.78 -15.72 22.77
C ASP A 341 -20.73 -15.49 24.30
N LEU A 342 -21.84 -15.06 24.89
CA LEU A 342 -21.94 -14.73 26.32
C LEU A 342 -21.99 -15.97 27.21
N GLU A 343 -22.22 -17.16 26.66
CA GLU A 343 -22.08 -18.41 27.42
C GLU A 343 -20.59 -18.69 27.68
N LYS A 344 -19.74 -18.50 26.67
CA LYS A 344 -18.28 -18.66 26.79
C LYS A 344 -17.61 -17.45 27.44
N PHE A 345 -18.08 -16.23 27.16
CA PHE A 345 -17.47 -14.97 27.61
C PHE A 345 -18.44 -14.09 28.42
N PRO A 346 -19.01 -14.58 29.54
CA PRO A 346 -20.06 -13.87 30.29
C PRO A 346 -19.60 -12.54 30.90
N ARG A 347 -18.28 -12.34 31.07
CA ARG A 347 -17.72 -11.08 31.59
C ARG A 347 -17.77 -9.95 30.55
N PHE A 348 -17.84 -10.29 29.26
CA PHE A 348 -17.86 -9.31 28.17
C PHE A 348 -19.07 -8.37 28.27
N ALA A 349 -20.24 -8.90 28.64
CA ALA A 349 -21.47 -8.12 28.82
C ALA A 349 -21.37 -6.99 29.87
N LYS A 350 -20.39 -7.07 30.79
CA LYS A 350 -20.18 -6.08 31.87
C LYS A 350 -18.99 -5.16 31.60
N ALA A 351 -18.24 -5.39 30.53
CA ALA A 351 -17.08 -4.58 30.20
C ALA A 351 -17.55 -3.17 29.78
N PRO A 352 -17.04 -2.10 30.41
CA PRO A 352 -17.31 -0.75 29.95
C PRO A 352 -16.60 -0.52 28.60
N PHE A 353 -17.23 0.24 27.72
CA PHE A 353 -16.66 0.62 26.44
C PHE A 353 -17.09 2.02 26.03
N LEU A 354 -16.31 2.63 25.14
CA LEU A 354 -16.70 3.82 24.40
C LEU A 354 -17.05 3.43 22.96
N ALA A 355 -17.93 4.18 22.33
CA ALA A 355 -18.36 3.95 20.96
C ALA A 355 -18.48 5.26 20.18
N CYS A 356 -18.27 5.20 18.88
CA CYS A 356 -18.48 6.32 17.96
C CYS A 356 -18.75 5.83 16.54
N THR A 357 -19.44 6.65 15.75
CA THR A 357 -19.36 6.62 14.29
C THR A 357 -18.33 7.65 13.88
N LEU A 358 -17.33 7.24 13.11
CA LEU A 358 -16.27 8.10 12.58
C LEU A 358 -16.61 8.46 11.13
N SER A 359 -16.60 9.75 10.83
CA SER A 359 -16.99 10.32 9.53
C SER A 359 -15.78 10.86 8.76
N PRO A 360 -15.87 11.08 7.44
CA PRO A 360 -14.79 11.68 6.66
C PRO A 360 -14.32 13.01 7.24
N GLY A 361 -13.01 13.17 7.39
CA GLY A 361 -12.35 14.35 7.98
C GLY A 361 -12.19 14.34 9.50
N GLU A 362 -12.86 13.43 10.22
CA GLU A 362 -12.65 13.21 11.66
C GLU A 362 -11.42 12.31 11.90
N MET A 363 -10.66 12.55 12.97
CA MET A 363 -9.56 11.68 13.40
C MET A 363 -9.84 11.10 14.78
N LEU A 364 -9.79 9.78 14.94
CA LEU A 364 -9.92 9.12 16.24
C LEU A 364 -8.53 8.83 16.83
N PHE A 365 -8.21 9.41 17.98
CA PHE A 365 -7.05 9.02 18.78
C PHE A 365 -7.37 7.76 19.60
N ILE A 366 -6.53 6.72 19.46
CA ILE A 366 -6.57 5.50 20.24
C ILE A 366 -5.26 5.38 21.01
N PRO A 367 -5.31 5.44 22.35
CA PRO A 367 -4.14 5.25 23.18
C PRO A 367 -3.45 3.91 22.93
N ALA A 368 -2.14 3.85 23.13
CA ALA A 368 -1.41 2.60 23.11
C ALA A 368 -2.09 1.57 24.02
N LYS A 369 -2.17 0.31 23.57
CA LYS A 369 -2.83 -0.80 24.28
C LYS A 369 -4.34 -0.67 24.51
N HIS A 370 -5.01 0.37 24.01
CA HIS A 370 -6.47 0.42 24.06
C HIS A 370 -7.07 -0.59 23.08
N TRP A 371 -8.00 -1.40 23.60
CA TRP A 371 -8.80 -2.32 22.81
C TRP A 371 -9.79 -1.55 21.93
N HIS A 372 -9.97 -1.96 20.68
CA HIS A 372 -10.79 -1.20 19.75
C HIS A 372 -11.54 -2.06 18.72
N TYR A 373 -12.75 -1.62 18.29
CA TYR A 373 -13.73 -2.17 17.30
C TYR A 373 -14.07 -1.15 16.22
N VAL A 374 -14.02 -1.54 14.94
CA VAL A 374 -14.62 -0.82 13.80
C VAL A 374 -15.19 -1.83 12.81
N ARG A 375 -16.29 -1.42 12.21
CA ARG A 375 -16.90 -2.02 11.04
C ARG A 375 -17.19 -0.90 10.04
N ALA A 376 -16.90 -1.15 8.77
CA ALA A 376 -17.22 -0.21 7.72
C ALA A 376 -18.74 -0.15 7.49
N LEU A 377 -19.36 1.00 7.77
CA LEU A 377 -20.79 1.22 7.52
C LEU A 377 -21.12 1.44 6.04
N ASP A 378 -20.13 1.90 5.28
CA ASP A 378 -20.16 2.19 3.85
C ASP A 378 -18.85 1.74 3.20
N LEU A 379 -18.68 1.97 1.88
CA LEU A 379 -17.35 1.90 1.27
C LEU A 379 -16.39 2.83 2.02
N SER A 380 -15.29 2.29 2.54
CA SER A 380 -14.43 3.00 3.49
C SER A 380 -12.98 2.98 3.06
N PHE A 381 -12.32 4.13 3.20
CA PHE A 381 -10.87 4.27 3.12
C PHE A 381 -10.39 5.04 4.35
N SER A 382 -9.50 4.45 5.15
CA SER A 382 -8.93 5.04 6.35
C SER A 382 -7.41 5.01 6.32
N VAL A 383 -6.79 5.97 7.02
CA VAL A 383 -5.33 6.11 7.15
C VAL A 383 -4.98 6.09 8.64
N SER A 384 -4.08 5.19 9.03
CA SER A 384 -3.58 5.11 10.41
C SER A 384 -2.18 5.66 10.53
N PHE A 385 -1.90 6.36 11.63
CA PHE A 385 -0.56 6.81 11.99
C PHE A 385 -0.18 6.16 13.32
N TRP A 386 0.82 5.28 13.31
CA TRP A 386 1.32 4.59 14.50
C TRP A 386 2.58 5.29 14.98
N TRP A 387 2.57 5.83 16.19
CA TRP A 387 3.63 6.67 16.75
C TRP A 387 3.88 6.35 18.23
N SER A 388 4.97 6.85 18.81
CA SER A 388 5.39 6.52 20.19
C SER A 388 5.67 7.76 21.00
#